data_AF-A0A7Y4QGH8-F1
#
_entry.id   AF-A0A7Y4QGH8-F1
#
_cell.length_a   1.000
_cell.length_b   1.000
_cell.length_c   1.000
_cell.angle_alpha   90.00
_cell.angle_beta   90.00
_cell.angle_gamma   90.00
#
_symmetry.space_group_name_H-M   'P 1'
#
loop_
_entity.id
_entity.type
_entity.pdbx_description
1 polymer ?
#
loop_
_entity_poly.entity_id
_entity_poly.type
_entity_poly.pdbx_seq_one_letter_code
_entity_poly.pdbx_strand_id
1 'polypeptide(L)'
;LISILYDFQAVAMSTEKSANFGNVEFKGKQINHQWSKSEEFETMFREYVRMFVTDRVGYSSPLRSMTELQVAELFVKYPQYFRCTTSCNTNWRIVKERPKELWCAKCPKCAFVFALYAAYLPKEKLVEIFGRNLFADDWLTGVYRELLGLEGIKPFECVGTPEETKEAFRLAQKRGDLDDTVIMKMFTKDVR
;
A
#
# COMPACT_ATOMS: atom_id res chain seq x y z
N LEU A 1 -19.08 3.09 -19.44
CA LEU A 1 -20.42 2.57 -19.78
C LEU A 1 -21.42 2.75 -18.64
N ILE A 2 -21.22 2.14 -17.45
CA ILE A 2 -22.12 2.36 -16.30
C ILE A 2 -22.29 3.85 -15.99
N SER A 3 -21.20 4.63 -15.92
CA SER A 3 -21.28 6.07 -15.69
C SER A 3 -22.14 6.80 -16.71
N ILE A 4 -22.14 6.37 -17.97
CA ILE A 4 -22.97 6.97 -19.03
C ILE A 4 -24.44 6.62 -18.82
N LEU A 5 -24.73 5.34 -18.51
CA LEU A 5 -26.09 4.85 -18.30
C LEU A 5 -26.79 5.55 -17.13
N TYR A 6 -26.03 5.92 -16.11
CA TYR A 6 -26.54 6.60 -14.91
C TYR A 6 -26.27 8.12 -14.93
N ASP A 7 -25.85 8.68 -16.07
CA ASP A 7 -25.56 10.11 -16.27
C ASP A 7 -24.54 10.71 -15.25
N PHE A 8 -23.61 9.88 -14.78
CA PHE A 8 -22.46 10.33 -14.01
C PHE A 8 -21.42 11.00 -14.91
N GLN A 9 -20.87 12.12 -14.42
CA GLN A 9 -19.88 12.92 -15.15
C GLN A 9 -18.43 12.49 -14.93
N ALA A 10 -18.17 11.57 -13.99
CA ALA A 10 -16.81 11.16 -13.67
C ALA A 10 -16.75 9.72 -13.14
N VAL A 11 -15.60 9.09 -13.38
CA VAL A 11 -15.11 7.91 -12.67
C VAL A 11 -13.91 8.35 -11.85
N ALA A 12 -14.08 8.33 -10.53
CA ALA A 12 -13.00 8.59 -9.59
C ALA A 12 -12.34 7.27 -9.20
N MET A 13 -11.05 7.14 -9.48
CA MET A 13 -10.22 6.04 -9.02
C MET A 13 -9.45 6.47 -7.77
N SER A 14 -8.97 5.53 -6.97
CA SER A 14 -8.18 5.83 -5.76
C SER A 14 -6.72 5.46 -5.93
N THR A 15 -6.14 5.75 -7.11
CA THR A 15 -4.72 5.43 -7.36
C THR A 15 -3.82 6.59 -6.96
N GLU A 16 -2.76 6.23 -6.25
CA GLU A 16 -1.83 7.13 -5.61
C GLU A 16 -0.51 7.24 -6.39
N LYS A 17 0.36 8.18 -6.00
CA LYS A 17 1.68 8.41 -6.64
C LYS A 17 2.54 7.15 -6.63
N SER A 18 2.48 6.38 -5.55
CA SER A 18 3.29 5.18 -5.31
C SER A 18 3.01 4.06 -6.31
N ALA A 19 1.83 4.05 -6.94
CA ALA A 19 1.47 3.10 -7.98
C ALA A 19 2.32 3.22 -9.26
N ASN A 20 3.03 4.34 -9.44
CA ASN A 20 4.00 4.51 -10.54
C ASN A 20 5.28 3.69 -10.33
N PHE A 21 5.60 3.29 -9.09
CA PHE A 21 6.85 2.59 -8.79
C PHE A 21 6.79 1.12 -9.21
N GLY A 22 7.60 0.75 -10.20
CA GLY A 22 7.69 -0.62 -10.72
C GLY A 22 8.43 -1.59 -9.79
N ASN A 23 8.53 -2.85 -10.22
CA ASN A 23 9.10 -3.94 -9.44
C ASN A 23 10.53 -4.29 -9.86
N VAL A 24 10.76 -4.41 -11.17
CA VAL A 24 12.02 -4.93 -11.73
C VAL A 24 12.24 -4.43 -13.16
N GLU A 25 13.50 -4.24 -13.56
CA GLU A 25 13.83 -4.03 -14.96
C GLU A 25 14.04 -5.38 -15.67
N PHE A 26 13.39 -5.57 -16.81
CA PHE A 26 13.56 -6.75 -17.64
C PHE A 26 13.73 -6.36 -19.11
N LYS A 27 14.87 -6.73 -19.71
CA LYS A 27 15.22 -6.39 -21.10
C LYS A 27 15.11 -4.89 -21.41
N GLY A 28 15.61 -4.03 -20.51
CA GLY A 28 15.57 -2.57 -20.66
C GLY A 28 14.19 -1.94 -20.49
N LYS A 29 13.21 -2.68 -19.97
CA LYS A 29 11.86 -2.19 -19.68
C LYS A 29 11.55 -2.33 -18.20
N GLN A 30 11.01 -1.27 -17.61
CA GLN A 30 10.48 -1.33 -16.25
C GLN A 30 9.20 -2.16 -16.22
N ILE A 31 9.19 -3.24 -15.44
CA ILE A 31 8.01 -4.03 -15.16
C ILE A 31 7.33 -3.47 -13.92
N ASN A 32 6.09 -3.00 -14.07
CA ASN A 32 5.22 -2.61 -12.98
C ASN A 32 3.99 -3.54 -12.98
N HIS A 33 3.86 -4.39 -11.95
CA HIS A 33 2.71 -5.32 -11.87
C HIS A 33 1.37 -4.58 -11.69
N GLN A 34 1.40 -3.29 -11.33
CA GLN A 34 0.26 -2.40 -11.19
C GLN A 34 0.25 -1.30 -12.27
N TRP A 35 0.80 -1.55 -13.46
CA TRP A 35 0.89 -0.52 -14.51
C TRP A 35 -0.46 0.14 -14.81
N SER A 36 -1.58 -0.59 -14.72
CA SER A 36 -2.94 -0.03 -14.89
C SER A 36 -3.37 0.98 -13.81
N LYS A 37 -2.57 1.18 -12.76
CA LYS A 37 -2.75 2.22 -11.73
C LYS A 37 -1.77 3.39 -11.90
N SER A 38 -0.86 3.31 -12.86
CA SER A 38 0.10 4.36 -13.14
C SER A 38 -0.58 5.60 -13.74
N GLU A 39 0.08 6.74 -13.59
CA GLU A 39 -0.30 8.00 -14.20
C GLU A 39 -0.21 7.96 -15.74
N GLU A 40 0.78 7.21 -16.25
CA GLU A 40 0.92 6.92 -17.69
C GLU A 40 -0.35 6.24 -18.21
N PHE A 41 -0.77 5.14 -17.59
CA PHE A 41 -1.99 4.44 -17.96
C PHE A 41 -3.22 5.32 -17.79
N GLU A 42 -3.36 6.04 -16.66
CA GLU A 42 -4.50 6.93 -16.44
C GLU A 42 -4.63 7.98 -17.55
N THR A 43 -3.51 8.57 -17.97
CA THR A 43 -3.48 9.55 -19.06
C THR A 43 -3.88 8.91 -20.39
N MET A 44 -3.27 7.76 -20.74
CA MET A 44 -3.60 7.03 -21.97
C MET A 44 -5.07 6.60 -21.99
N PHE A 45 -5.59 6.11 -20.87
CA PHE A 45 -6.96 5.63 -20.76
C PHE A 45 -7.97 6.78 -20.82
N ARG A 46 -7.69 7.90 -20.15
CA ARG A 46 -8.51 9.12 -20.23
C ARG A 46 -8.60 9.62 -21.68
N GLU A 47 -7.48 9.66 -22.39
CA GLU A 47 -7.43 10.04 -23.80
C GLU A 47 -8.22 9.06 -24.69
N TYR A 48 -8.05 7.76 -24.48
CA TYR A 48 -8.80 6.73 -25.21
C TYR A 48 -10.31 6.86 -24.99
N VAL A 49 -10.75 7.01 -23.73
CA VAL A 49 -12.18 7.17 -23.40
C VAL A 49 -12.72 8.42 -24.08
N ARG A 50 -12.01 9.55 -23.98
CA ARG A 50 -12.42 10.81 -24.62
C ARG A 50 -12.58 10.68 -26.13
N MET A 51 -11.65 10.00 -26.80
CA MET A 51 -11.63 9.90 -28.27
C MET A 51 -12.60 8.85 -28.84
N PHE A 52 -12.77 7.72 -28.15
CA PHE A 52 -13.42 6.55 -28.75
C PHE A 52 -14.67 6.07 -28.00
N VAL A 53 -14.96 6.60 -26.81
CA VAL A 53 -16.10 6.16 -25.99
C VAL A 53 -17.05 7.33 -25.70
N THR A 54 -16.58 8.36 -25.02
CA THR A 54 -17.33 9.58 -24.70
C THR A 54 -16.40 10.67 -24.16
N ASP A 55 -16.69 11.91 -24.49
CA ASP A 55 -16.08 13.11 -23.91
C ASP A 55 -16.83 13.64 -22.67
N ARG A 56 -17.99 13.06 -22.34
CA ARG A 56 -18.87 13.51 -21.24
C ARG A 56 -18.46 13.01 -19.85
N VAL A 57 -17.59 11.99 -19.78
CA VAL A 57 -17.21 11.33 -18.53
C VAL A 57 -15.71 11.50 -18.29
N GLY A 58 -15.35 12.19 -17.21
CA GLY A 58 -13.98 12.30 -16.74
C GLY A 58 -13.47 10.99 -16.12
N TYR A 59 -12.15 10.76 -16.21
CA TYR A 59 -11.46 9.67 -15.53
C TYR A 59 -10.23 10.23 -14.82
N SER A 60 -10.20 10.13 -13.49
CA SER A 60 -9.10 10.69 -12.69
C SER A 60 -8.95 10.00 -11.35
N SER A 61 -7.77 10.16 -10.75
CA SER A 61 -7.51 9.72 -9.38
C SER A 61 -7.30 10.90 -8.43
N PRO A 62 -8.20 11.18 -7.46
CA PRO A 62 -8.01 12.25 -6.49
C PRO A 62 -6.76 12.10 -5.61
N LEU A 63 -6.24 10.87 -5.47
CA LEU A 63 -5.05 10.56 -4.66
C LEU A 63 -3.73 10.66 -5.44
N ARG A 64 -3.75 11.04 -6.73
CA ARG A 64 -2.59 10.94 -7.64
C ARG A 64 -1.34 11.64 -7.10
N SER A 65 -1.49 12.78 -6.43
CA SER A 65 -0.38 13.56 -5.87
C SER A 65 0.15 13.02 -4.54
N MET A 66 -0.61 12.12 -3.90
CA MET A 66 -0.30 11.58 -2.58
C MET A 66 0.49 10.29 -2.67
N THR A 67 1.42 10.07 -1.75
CA THR A 67 2.06 8.77 -1.55
C THR A 67 1.20 7.89 -0.63
N GLU A 68 1.41 6.57 -0.63
CA GLU A 68 0.74 5.64 0.31
C GLU A 68 0.93 6.07 1.77
N LEU A 69 2.13 6.56 2.14
CA LEU A 69 2.38 7.08 3.50
C LEU A 69 1.50 8.30 3.84
N GLN A 70 1.32 9.23 2.90
CA GLN A 70 0.44 10.39 3.10
C GLN A 70 -1.04 9.98 3.16
N VAL A 71 -1.44 8.98 2.36
CA VAL A 71 -2.80 8.41 2.45
C VAL A 71 -3.01 7.77 3.81
N ALA A 72 -2.03 7.02 4.33
CA ALA A 72 -2.08 6.44 5.67
C ALA A 72 -2.19 7.52 6.76
N GLU A 73 -1.43 8.62 6.68
CA GLU A 73 -1.53 9.76 7.60
C GLU A 73 -2.94 10.35 7.67
N LEU A 74 -3.63 10.44 6.54
CA LEU A 74 -5.03 10.88 6.52
C LEU A 74 -5.95 9.79 7.08
N PHE A 75 -5.76 8.54 6.67
CA PHE A 75 -6.64 7.44 7.03
C PHE A 75 -6.68 7.18 8.54
N VAL A 76 -5.55 7.28 9.24
CA VAL A 76 -5.47 7.04 10.69
C VAL A 76 -6.33 8.00 11.51
N LYS A 77 -6.77 9.13 10.92
CA LYS A 77 -7.70 10.09 11.55
C LYS A 77 -9.15 9.60 11.56
N TYR A 78 -9.44 8.45 10.94
CA TYR A 78 -10.78 7.88 10.83
C TYR A 78 -10.85 6.48 11.50
N PRO A 79 -10.71 6.41 12.84
CA PRO A 79 -10.65 5.15 13.58
C PRO A 79 -11.91 4.27 13.43
N GLN A 80 -13.06 4.86 13.09
CA GLN A 80 -14.30 4.13 12.84
C GLN A 80 -14.18 3.07 11.73
N TYR A 81 -13.21 3.24 10.81
CA TYR A 81 -13.03 2.33 9.68
C TYR A 81 -12.02 1.22 9.93
N PHE A 82 -11.26 1.26 11.03
CA PHE A 82 -10.21 0.26 11.31
C PHE A 82 -10.74 -1.18 11.35
N ARG A 83 -11.98 -1.36 11.85
CA ARG A 83 -12.63 -2.67 11.98
C ARG A 83 -13.23 -3.24 10.68
N CYS A 84 -13.34 -2.44 9.63
CA CYS A 84 -13.99 -2.84 8.38
C CYS A 84 -13.13 -2.59 7.13
N THR A 85 -11.86 -2.20 7.33
CA THR A 85 -10.91 -2.00 6.24
C THR A 85 -9.89 -3.13 6.23
N THR A 86 -9.46 -3.49 5.02
CA THR A 86 -8.27 -4.30 4.82
C THR A 86 -7.73 -4.11 3.42
N SER A 87 -6.41 -4.16 3.30
CA SER A 87 -5.74 -4.30 2.01
C SER A 87 -5.11 -5.69 1.86
N CYS A 88 -5.33 -6.60 2.81
CA CYS A 88 -4.73 -7.93 2.77
C CYS A 88 -5.31 -8.75 1.61
N ASN A 89 -4.44 -9.14 0.67
CA ASN A 89 -4.83 -9.89 -0.52
C ASN A 89 -5.32 -11.31 -0.24
N THR A 90 -5.12 -11.84 0.98
CA THR A 90 -5.66 -13.16 1.35
C THR A 90 -7.19 -13.18 1.40
N ASN A 91 -7.85 -12.04 1.62
CA ASN A 91 -9.31 -11.92 1.61
C ASN A 91 -9.94 -12.17 0.24
N TRP A 92 -9.15 -12.02 -0.83
CA TRP A 92 -9.62 -12.10 -2.21
C TRP A 92 -9.25 -13.41 -2.92
N ARG A 93 -8.70 -14.38 -2.18
CA ARG A 93 -8.41 -15.72 -2.71
C ARG A 93 -9.73 -16.45 -2.99
N ILE A 94 -9.78 -17.19 -4.11
CA ILE A 94 -10.92 -18.05 -4.44
C ILE A 94 -10.78 -19.33 -3.62
N VAL A 95 -11.44 -19.36 -2.47
CA VAL A 95 -11.39 -20.47 -1.50
C VAL A 95 -12.81 -20.90 -1.10
N LYS A 96 -12.95 -22.16 -0.67
CA LYS A 96 -14.23 -22.70 -0.22
C LYS A 96 -14.74 -22.01 1.06
N GLU A 97 -13.83 -21.68 1.97
CA GLU A 97 -14.12 -20.99 3.23
C GLU A 97 -13.30 -19.70 3.29
N ARG A 98 -13.97 -18.57 3.51
CA ARG A 98 -13.31 -17.27 3.60
C ARG A 98 -12.60 -17.10 4.94
N PRO A 99 -11.45 -16.41 4.98
CA PRO A 99 -10.81 -16.03 6.24
C PRO A 99 -11.77 -15.24 7.13
N LYS A 100 -11.74 -15.52 8.43
CA LYS A 100 -12.47 -14.73 9.44
C LYS A 100 -11.76 -13.42 9.75
N GLU A 101 -10.43 -13.43 9.63
CA GLU A 101 -9.56 -12.30 9.93
C GLU A 101 -9.40 -11.41 8.71
N LEU A 102 -9.57 -10.10 8.90
CA LEU A 102 -9.33 -9.11 7.85
C LEU A 102 -7.83 -9.00 7.50
N TRP A 103 -6.94 -9.22 8.46
CA TRP A 103 -5.50 -9.13 8.27
C TRP A 103 -4.85 -10.47 8.58
N CYS A 104 -4.26 -11.13 7.57
CA CYS A 104 -3.56 -12.39 7.79
C CYS A 104 -2.24 -12.24 8.56
N ALA A 105 -1.79 -10.99 8.75
CA ALA A 105 -0.63 -10.63 9.55
C ALA A 105 0.69 -11.30 9.09
N LYS A 106 0.76 -11.86 7.87
CA LYS A 106 1.93 -12.60 7.39
C LYS A 106 2.35 -12.32 5.95
N CYS A 107 1.54 -11.58 5.18
CA CYS A 107 1.87 -11.24 3.80
C CYS A 107 2.57 -9.87 3.70
N PRO A 108 3.29 -9.60 2.59
CA PRO A 108 3.95 -8.31 2.38
C PRO A 108 3.00 -7.11 2.45
N LYS A 109 1.75 -7.24 2.01
CA LYS A 109 0.78 -6.14 2.11
C LYS A 109 0.37 -5.85 3.56
N CYS A 110 0.29 -6.86 4.44
CA CYS A 110 0.07 -6.62 5.88
C CYS A 110 1.28 -5.93 6.51
N ALA A 111 2.49 -6.44 6.22
CA ALA A 111 3.74 -5.88 6.73
C ALA A 111 3.92 -4.41 6.31
N PHE A 112 3.64 -4.11 5.04
CA PHE A 112 3.69 -2.75 4.50
C PHE A 112 2.70 -1.80 5.18
N VAL A 113 1.41 -2.16 5.25
CA VAL A 113 0.40 -1.28 5.89
C VAL A 113 0.69 -1.12 7.39
N PHE A 114 1.20 -2.15 8.06
CA PHE A 114 1.63 -2.03 9.45
C PHE A 114 2.74 -1.00 9.61
N ALA A 115 3.75 -0.99 8.73
CA ALA A 115 4.80 0.03 8.77
C ALA A 115 4.24 1.44 8.56
N LEU A 116 3.33 1.63 7.60
CA LEU A 116 2.69 2.93 7.38
C LEU A 116 1.88 3.39 8.59
N TYR A 117 1.12 2.48 9.22
CA TYR A 117 0.33 2.82 10.40
C TYR A 117 1.22 3.05 11.62
N ALA A 118 2.33 2.32 11.75
CA ALA A 118 3.30 2.50 12.83
C ALA A 118 3.95 3.88 12.84
N ALA A 119 3.99 4.56 11.70
CA ALA A 119 4.42 5.96 11.63
C ALA A 119 3.53 6.91 12.46
N TYR A 120 2.26 6.55 12.69
CA TYR A 120 1.26 7.48 13.24
C TYR A 120 0.45 6.94 14.43
N LEU A 121 0.34 5.61 14.58
CA LEU A 121 -0.46 4.96 15.62
C LEU A 121 0.42 4.33 16.71
N PRO A 122 -0.05 4.31 17.98
CA PRO A 122 0.66 3.62 19.04
C PRO A 122 0.61 2.10 18.88
N LYS A 123 1.64 1.42 19.42
CA LYS A 123 1.77 -0.04 19.43
C LYS A 123 0.47 -0.75 19.81
N GLU A 124 -0.24 -0.29 20.83
CA GLU A 124 -1.50 -0.89 21.29
C GLU A 124 -2.57 -0.89 20.19
N LYS A 125 -2.67 0.22 19.44
CA LYS A 125 -3.61 0.34 18.32
C LYS A 125 -3.21 -0.50 17.13
N LEU A 126 -1.92 -0.64 16.86
CA LEU A 126 -1.45 -1.55 15.81
C LEU A 126 -1.83 -3.00 16.14
N VAL A 127 -1.62 -3.43 17.40
CA VAL A 127 -1.99 -4.77 17.86
C VAL A 127 -3.50 -4.99 17.78
N GLU A 128 -4.31 -3.98 18.14
CA GLU A 128 -5.78 -4.03 18.00
C GLU A 128 -6.22 -4.26 16.54
N ILE A 129 -5.60 -3.56 15.59
CA ILE A 129 -5.97 -3.63 14.15
C ILE A 129 -5.51 -4.95 13.51
N PHE A 130 -4.26 -5.35 13.77
CA PHE A 130 -3.63 -6.48 13.07
C PHE A 130 -3.67 -7.79 13.87
N GLY A 131 -4.15 -7.76 15.11
CA GLY A 131 -4.17 -8.89 16.05
C GLY A 131 -2.82 -9.20 16.70
N ARG A 132 -1.72 -8.63 16.20
CA ARG A 132 -0.36 -8.80 16.75
C ARG A 132 0.59 -7.70 16.31
N ASN A 133 1.73 -7.57 17.00
CA ASN A 133 2.79 -6.66 16.62
C ASN A 133 3.67 -7.29 15.52
N LEU A 134 3.54 -6.81 14.28
CA LEU A 134 4.27 -7.35 13.13
C LEU A 134 5.76 -7.02 13.17
N PHE A 135 6.17 -5.95 13.86
CA PHE A 135 7.59 -5.67 14.03
C PHE A 135 8.27 -6.63 15.02
N ALA A 136 7.50 -7.34 15.85
CA ALA A 136 8.03 -8.34 16.77
C ALA A 136 8.15 -9.74 16.14
N ASP A 137 7.69 -9.95 14.91
CA ASP A 137 7.70 -11.25 14.23
C ASP A 137 8.97 -11.39 13.36
N ASP A 138 9.88 -12.27 13.77
CA ASP A 138 11.15 -12.52 13.08
C ASP A 138 10.98 -13.15 11.69
N TRP A 139 9.88 -13.89 11.48
CA TRP A 139 9.54 -14.45 10.16
C TRP A 139 9.29 -13.39 9.09
N LEU A 140 8.98 -12.15 9.49
CA LEU A 140 8.78 -11.03 8.57
C LEU A 140 10.07 -10.29 8.22
N THR A 141 11.22 -10.69 8.77
CA THR A 141 12.49 -9.98 8.55
C THR A 141 12.81 -9.85 7.06
N GLY A 142 12.77 -10.94 6.30
CA GLY A 142 13.04 -10.90 4.85
C GLY A 142 12.04 -10.02 4.09
N VAL A 143 10.75 -10.11 4.45
CA VAL A 143 9.69 -9.27 3.86
C VAL A 143 9.97 -7.78 4.10
N TYR A 144 10.36 -7.40 5.33
CA TYR A 144 10.69 -6.00 5.62
C TYR A 144 11.97 -5.55 4.93
N ARG A 145 12.97 -6.42 4.77
CA ARG A 145 14.19 -6.09 4.00
C ARG A 145 13.87 -5.85 2.52
N GLU A 146 13.00 -6.65 1.91
CA GLU A 146 12.49 -6.41 0.54
C GLU A 146 11.70 -5.08 0.46
N LEU A 147 10.80 -4.82 1.42
CA LEU A 147 10.02 -3.58 1.47
C LEU A 147 10.91 -2.35 1.68
N LEU A 148 12.01 -2.48 2.41
CA LEU A 148 13.01 -1.43 2.61
C LEU A 148 14.01 -1.33 1.44
N GLY A 149 13.92 -2.19 0.42
CA GLY A 149 14.83 -2.22 -0.71
C GLY A 149 16.27 -2.59 -0.33
N LEU A 150 16.45 -3.38 0.74
CA LEU A 150 17.76 -3.85 1.21
C LEU A 150 18.18 -5.16 0.55
N GLU A 151 17.22 -5.94 0.07
CA GLU A 151 17.47 -7.19 -0.63
C GLU A 151 16.35 -7.50 -1.62
N GLY A 152 16.65 -8.40 -2.56
CA GLY A 152 15.67 -8.89 -3.53
C GLY A 152 15.08 -7.79 -4.41
N ILE A 153 13.82 -8.00 -4.79
CA ILE A 153 13.00 -7.03 -5.51
C ILE A 153 11.81 -6.64 -4.65
N LYS A 154 11.22 -5.48 -4.93
CA LYS A 154 9.95 -5.09 -4.30
C LYS A 154 8.92 -6.22 -4.47
N PRO A 155 8.23 -6.64 -3.39
CA PRO A 155 7.25 -7.71 -3.45
C PRO A 155 6.26 -7.53 -4.60
N PHE A 156 5.88 -8.62 -5.26
CA PHE A 156 4.83 -8.66 -6.29
C PHE A 156 3.42 -8.54 -5.67
N GLU A 157 3.28 -7.55 -4.80
CA GLU A 157 2.09 -7.18 -4.05
C GLU A 157 1.89 -5.67 -4.20
N CYS A 158 0.66 -5.19 -4.05
CA CYS A 158 0.34 -3.78 -4.21
C CYS A 158 0.87 -2.92 -3.05
N VAL A 159 2.18 -2.80 -2.89
CA VAL A 159 2.88 -2.03 -1.83
C VAL A 159 3.53 -0.77 -2.41
N GLY A 160 3.88 0.19 -1.55
CA GLY A 160 4.49 1.47 -1.92
C GLY A 160 5.97 1.36 -2.30
N THR A 161 6.75 2.42 -2.11
CA THR A 161 8.18 2.41 -2.43
C THR A 161 9.07 2.07 -1.22
N PRO A 162 10.33 1.66 -1.46
CA PRO A 162 11.32 1.54 -0.40
C PRO A 162 11.53 2.82 0.40
N GLU A 163 11.54 3.98 -0.25
CA GLU A 163 11.73 5.28 0.38
C GLU A 163 10.57 5.62 1.32
N GLU A 164 9.33 5.35 0.91
CA GLU A 164 8.16 5.51 1.77
C GLU A 164 8.22 4.59 2.98
N THR A 165 8.62 3.33 2.77
CA THR A 165 8.75 2.37 3.86
C THR A 165 9.83 2.84 4.83
N LYS A 166 10.98 3.31 4.35
CA LYS A 166 12.05 3.88 5.19
C LYS A 166 11.56 5.08 5.99
N GLU A 167 10.79 5.98 5.37
CA GLU A 167 10.25 7.14 6.09
C GLU A 167 9.23 6.74 7.16
N ALA A 168 8.37 5.77 6.85
CA ALA A 168 7.43 5.21 7.82
C ALA A 168 8.15 4.65 9.05
N PHE A 169 9.25 3.92 8.84
CA PHE A 169 10.10 3.41 9.91
C PHE A 169 10.79 4.53 10.72
N ARG A 170 11.29 5.59 10.07
CA ARG A 170 11.88 6.74 10.79
C ARG A 170 10.85 7.44 11.66
N LEU A 171 9.62 7.61 11.17
CA LEU A 171 8.52 8.18 11.95
C LEU A 171 8.14 7.28 13.12
N ALA A 172 8.04 5.96 12.90
CA ALA A 172 7.80 4.99 13.96
C ALA A 172 8.90 4.99 15.03
N GLN A 173 10.18 5.05 14.62
CA GLN A 173 11.33 5.12 15.53
C GLN A 173 11.28 6.38 16.41
N LYS A 174 10.89 7.55 15.85
CA LYS A 174 10.74 8.78 16.65
C LYS A 174 9.70 8.65 17.76
N ARG A 175 8.74 7.73 17.65
CA ARG A 175 7.75 7.45 18.69
C ARG A 175 8.30 6.55 19.80
N GLY A 176 9.26 5.68 19.48
CA GLY A 176 10.02 4.86 20.43
C GLY A 176 9.26 3.65 21.01
N ASP A 177 7.96 3.51 20.76
CA ASP A 177 7.11 2.44 21.30
C ASP A 177 7.28 1.07 20.60
N LEU A 178 8.19 0.99 19.62
CA LEU A 178 8.53 -0.21 18.85
C LEU A 178 10.05 -0.51 18.81
N ASP A 179 10.88 0.22 19.56
CA ASP A 179 12.35 0.11 19.50
C ASP A 179 12.89 -1.26 19.98
N ASP A 180 12.14 -1.93 20.85
CA ASP A 180 12.48 -3.24 21.38
C ASP A 180 12.27 -4.39 20.37
N THR A 181 11.55 -4.12 19.28
CA THR A 181 11.14 -5.13 18.30
C THR A 181 12.26 -5.55 17.36
N VAL A 182 12.21 -6.81 16.89
CA VAL A 182 13.26 -7.38 16.01
C VAL A 182 13.40 -6.62 14.69
N ILE A 183 12.28 -6.19 14.11
CA ILE A 183 12.24 -5.47 12.84
C ILE A 183 12.77 -4.04 12.98
N MET A 184 12.45 -3.32 14.07
CA MET A 184 13.00 -1.99 14.31
C MET A 184 14.51 -2.03 14.58
N LYS A 185 14.98 -3.04 15.32
CA LYS A 185 16.42 -3.28 15.53
C LYS A 185 17.15 -3.59 14.23
N MET A 186 16.54 -4.38 13.34
CA MET A 186 17.09 -4.62 12.00
C MET A 186 17.17 -3.32 11.18
N PHE A 187 16.11 -2.51 11.18
CA PHE A 187 16.09 -1.24 10.46
C PHE A 187 17.20 -0.27 10.94
N THR A 188 17.34 -0.09 12.25
CA THR A 188 18.34 0.82 12.83
C THR A 188 19.78 0.38 12.57
N LYS A 189 20.01 -0.93 12.46
CA LYS A 189 21.32 -1.50 12.13
C LYS A 189 21.66 -1.31 10.64
N ASP A 190 20.69 -1.57 9.76
CA ASP A 190 20.97 -1.83 8.34
C ASP A 190 20.60 -0.66 7.40
N VAL A 191 19.87 0.37 7.85
CA VAL A 191 19.32 1.46 7.01
C VAL A 191 19.89 2.84 7.36
N ARG A 192 21.16 2.90 7.83
CA ARG A 192 21.84 4.16 8.19
C ARG A 192 21.70 5.26 7.13
#